data_AF-A0A7X1LSY1-F1
#
_entry.id   AF-A0A7X1LSY1-F1
#
_cell.length_a   1.000
_cell.length_b   1.000
_cell.length_c   1.000
_cell.angle_alpha   90.00
_cell.angle_beta   90.00
_cell.angle_gamma   90.00
#
_symmetry.space_group_name_H-M   'P 1'
#
loop_
_entity.id
_entity.type
_entity.pdbx_description
1 polymer ?
#
loop_
_entity_poly.entity_id
_entity_poly.type
_entity_poly.pdbx_seq_one_letter_code
_entity_poly.pdbx_strand_id
1 'polypeptide(L)'
;MITLPLSPEQSTVYWTVAVCDTYGSVNRTTGLHSASAVRQQHDFWSAKQSTARIELTEHTLLQVRTVTAFEGLPGAGEPTPLPDLPAGAQEVKRFFKFARALEDGSLTGFGPAVLSTGDEVRYFYEWTAKNQERAQAVRVDVSTLRILDITLTHYTRELQLADLPDDDATSLVGQLETAGLYWIPVHEKAGTHLRVPLADGSQMTISRTPADVQAPGSQPTVDDRGGWLAVWDDFNGVSVEVYRSARQGLTRAADTAALTAAVLDCARKHGGGPVLTDQSGQPHTR
;
A
#
# COMPACT_ATOMS: atom_id res chain seq x y z
N MET A 1 0.31 -12.78 -14.67
CA MET A 1 1.68 -12.76 -14.10
C MET A 1 1.77 -11.50 -13.27
N ILE A 2 1.89 -11.61 -11.94
CA ILE A 2 1.94 -10.44 -11.06
C ILE A 2 3.38 -10.38 -10.54
N THR A 3 4.19 -9.55 -11.18
CA THR A 3 5.55 -9.22 -10.72
C THR A 3 5.40 -8.23 -9.58
N LEU A 4 5.76 -8.62 -8.36
CA LEU A 4 5.64 -7.75 -7.19
C LEU A 4 7.00 -7.11 -6.93
N PRO A 5 7.14 -5.77 -7.01
CA PRO A 5 8.34 -5.12 -6.50
C PRO A 5 8.43 -5.41 -5.00
N LEU A 6 9.61 -5.84 -4.55
CA LEU A 6 9.91 -5.99 -3.14
C LEU A 6 10.11 -4.57 -2.55
N SER A 7 9.01 -3.90 -2.25
CA SER A 7 9.01 -2.98 -1.11
C SER A 7 8.98 -3.87 0.15
N PRO A 8 9.83 -3.62 1.17
CA PRO A 8 9.80 -4.38 2.41
C PRO A 8 8.42 -4.31 3.09
N GLU A 9 7.67 -3.26 2.80
CA GLU A 9 6.35 -2.98 3.34
C GLU A 9 5.42 -2.55 2.20
N GLN A 10 4.28 -3.24 2.06
CA GLN A 10 3.21 -2.88 1.13
C GLN A 10 1.98 -2.50 1.95
N SER A 11 1.50 -1.27 1.79
CA SER A 11 0.22 -0.84 2.36
C SER A 11 -0.88 -1.03 1.32
N THR A 12 -2.08 -1.34 1.78
CA THR A 12 -3.29 -1.32 0.94
C THR A 12 -4.43 -0.76 1.76
N VAL A 13 -4.98 0.36 1.30
CA VAL A 13 -6.15 0.99 1.90
C VAL A 13 -7.39 0.64 1.10
N TYR A 14 -8.46 0.28 1.79
CA TYR A 14 -9.78 0.11 1.21
C TYR A 14 -10.85 0.46 2.24
N TRP A 15 -12.06 0.72 1.77
CA TRP A 15 -13.19 1.10 2.62
C TRP A 15 -14.32 0.09 2.51
N THR A 16 -15.13 -0.01 3.54
CA THR A 16 -16.43 -0.70 3.48
C THR A 16 -17.55 0.24 3.91
N VAL A 17 -18.72 0.04 3.32
CA VAL A 17 -19.95 0.74 3.69
C VAL A 17 -20.88 -0.28 4.31
N ALA A 18 -21.26 -0.06 5.57
CA ALA A 18 -22.30 -0.84 6.23
C ALA A 18 -23.58 -0.01 6.33
N VAL A 19 -24.68 -0.58 5.87
CA VAL A 19 -26.01 0.03 5.90
C VAL A 19 -26.84 -0.70 6.93
N CYS A 20 -27.25 0.00 7.97
CA CYS A 20 -28.21 -0.52 8.93
C CYS A 20 -29.60 -0.04 8.51
N ASP A 21 -30.50 -0.97 8.27
CA ASP A 21 -31.89 -0.64 7.98
C ASP A 21 -32.68 -0.34 9.26
N THR A 22 -33.87 0.23 9.10
CA THR A 22 -34.80 0.52 10.20
C THR A 22 -35.37 -0.73 10.89
N TYR A 23 -35.14 -1.92 10.31
CA TYR A 23 -35.61 -3.21 10.81
C TYR A 23 -34.53 -4.01 11.56
N GLY A 24 -33.30 -3.47 11.65
CA GLY A 24 -32.17 -4.06 12.36
C GLY A 24 -31.23 -4.91 11.49
N SER A 25 -31.45 -5.03 10.19
CA SER A 25 -30.52 -5.74 9.29
C SER A 25 -29.32 -4.87 8.98
N VAL A 26 -28.14 -5.51 8.86
CA VAL A 26 -26.90 -4.84 8.47
C VAL A 26 -26.39 -5.47 7.18
N ASN A 27 -26.29 -4.65 6.13
CA ASN A 27 -25.70 -5.04 4.85
C ASN A 27 -24.37 -4.32 4.69
N ARG A 28 -23.28 -5.08 4.51
CA ARG A 28 -21.94 -4.51 4.32
C ARG A 28 -21.44 -4.79 2.91
N THR A 29 -20.87 -3.78 2.26
CA THR A 29 -20.23 -3.94 0.94
C THR A 29 -18.96 -4.78 1.05
N THR A 30 -18.52 -5.32 -0.08
CA THR A 30 -17.12 -5.75 -0.24
C THR A 30 -16.19 -4.53 -0.19
N GLY A 31 -14.88 -4.77 -0.08
CA GLY A 31 -13.87 -3.71 -0.06
C GLY A 31 -13.92 -2.83 -1.30
N LEU A 32 -14.04 -1.53 -1.09
CA LEU A 32 -14.02 -0.47 -2.09
C LEU A 32 -12.65 0.19 -2.09
N HIS A 33 -11.98 0.22 -3.23
CA HIS A 33 -10.62 0.78 -3.37
C HIS A 33 -10.62 2.24 -3.87
N SER A 34 -11.78 2.90 -3.88
CA SER A 34 -11.94 4.27 -4.34
C SER A 34 -12.91 5.01 -3.44
N ALA A 35 -12.57 6.26 -3.11
CA ALA A 35 -13.39 7.11 -2.28
C ALA A 35 -14.66 7.59 -3.00
N SER A 36 -14.64 7.81 -4.32
CA SER A 36 -15.89 8.05 -5.07
C SER A 36 -16.82 6.85 -5.04
N ALA A 37 -16.31 5.63 -5.11
CA ALA A 37 -17.15 4.43 -4.97
C ALA A 37 -17.84 4.41 -3.59
N VAL A 38 -17.13 4.81 -2.53
CA VAL A 38 -17.72 4.96 -1.18
C VAL A 38 -18.78 6.06 -1.17
N ARG A 39 -18.48 7.25 -1.71
CA ARG A 39 -19.42 8.37 -1.79
C ARG A 39 -20.68 7.99 -2.57
N GLN A 40 -20.52 7.32 -3.71
CA GLN A 40 -21.65 6.85 -4.53
C GLN A 40 -22.52 5.83 -3.78
N GLN A 41 -21.92 4.88 -3.06
CA GLN A 41 -22.68 3.95 -2.22
C GLN A 41 -23.40 4.68 -1.10
N HIS A 42 -22.72 5.60 -0.41
CA HIS A 42 -23.33 6.41 0.64
C HIS A 42 -24.53 7.22 0.11
N ASP A 43 -24.37 7.93 -1.00
CA ASP A 43 -25.43 8.74 -1.61
C ASP A 43 -26.63 7.89 -2.02
N PHE A 44 -26.37 6.72 -2.63
CA PHE A 44 -27.41 5.78 -3.01
C PHE A 44 -28.24 5.28 -1.81
N TRP A 45 -27.59 4.96 -0.69
CA TRP A 45 -28.27 4.42 0.50
C TRP A 45 -28.90 5.50 1.36
N SER A 46 -28.29 6.68 1.46
CA SER A 46 -28.80 7.82 2.25
C SER A 46 -30.13 8.36 1.70
N ALA A 47 -30.37 8.22 0.39
CA ALA A 47 -31.63 8.61 -0.24
C ALA A 47 -32.80 7.65 0.09
N LYS A 48 -32.56 6.49 0.70
CA LYS A 48 -33.62 5.50 0.98
C LYS A 48 -34.20 5.68 2.38
N GLN A 49 -35.53 5.76 2.45
CA GLN A 49 -36.27 5.88 3.71
C GLN A 49 -36.07 4.70 4.67
N SER A 50 -35.74 3.51 4.17
CA SER A 50 -35.49 2.31 4.97
C SER A 50 -34.11 2.31 5.64
N THR A 51 -33.24 3.28 5.34
CA THR A 51 -31.90 3.38 5.90
C THR A 51 -31.96 4.12 7.23
N ALA A 52 -31.58 3.46 8.33
CA ALA A 52 -31.51 4.08 9.64
C ALA A 52 -30.18 4.81 9.86
N ARG A 53 -29.07 4.18 9.45
CA ARG A 53 -27.72 4.76 9.52
C ARG A 53 -26.79 4.08 8.52
N ILE A 54 -25.72 4.79 8.17
CA ILE A 54 -24.64 4.30 7.32
C ILE A 54 -23.34 4.43 8.12
N GLU A 55 -22.57 3.36 8.18
CA GLU A 55 -21.26 3.31 8.84
C GLU A 55 -20.18 3.14 7.76
N LEU A 56 -19.13 3.95 7.82
CA LEU A 56 -17.98 3.86 6.93
C LEU A 56 -16.78 3.36 7.74
N THR A 57 -16.13 2.31 7.25
CA THR A 57 -14.90 1.78 7.86
C THR A 57 -13.78 1.84 6.85
N GLU A 58 -12.67 2.46 7.22
CA GLU A 58 -11.41 2.33 6.50
C GLU A 58 -10.62 1.14 7.05
N HIS A 59 -10.06 0.38 6.14
CA HIS A 59 -9.20 -0.75 6.40
C HIS A 59 -7.83 -0.44 5.81
N THR A 60 -6.79 -0.51 6.63
CA THR A 60 -5.41 -0.45 6.18
C THR A 60 -4.77 -1.81 6.41
N LEU A 61 -4.35 -2.45 5.33
CA LEU A 61 -3.58 -3.70 5.36
C LEU A 61 -2.12 -3.37 5.14
N LEU A 62 -1.31 -3.63 6.16
CA LEU A 62 0.13 -3.48 6.10
C LEU A 62 0.75 -4.86 5.93
N GLN A 63 1.43 -5.07 4.83
CA GLN A 63 2.09 -6.33 4.52
C GLN A 63 3.60 -6.13 4.51
N VAL A 64 4.27 -6.69 5.52
CA VAL A 64 5.72 -6.78 5.56
C VAL A 64 6.16 -8.10 4.97
N ARG A 65 7.18 -8.07 4.10
CA ARG A 65 7.73 -9.27 3.44
C ARG A 65 9.22 -9.36 3.67
N THR A 66 9.66 -10.51 4.17
CA THR A 66 11.08 -10.81 4.33
C THR A 66 11.40 -12.14 3.66
N VAL A 67 12.55 -12.22 2.99
CA VAL A 67 13.04 -13.49 2.48
C VAL A 67 13.65 -14.25 3.65
N THR A 68 13.20 -15.48 3.87
CA THR A 68 13.72 -16.36 4.92
C THR A 68 14.26 -17.66 4.33
N ALA A 69 15.18 -18.29 5.05
CA ALA A 69 15.71 -19.61 4.72
C ALA A 69 14.99 -20.69 5.55
N PHE A 70 15.20 -21.97 5.23
CA PHE A 70 14.58 -23.07 5.98
C PHE A 70 15.02 -23.12 7.45
N GLU A 71 16.25 -22.68 7.73
CA GLU A 71 16.84 -22.56 9.06
C GLU A 71 16.16 -21.47 9.90
N GLY A 72 15.53 -20.49 9.24
CA GLY A 72 14.76 -19.41 9.88
C GLY A 72 13.30 -19.77 10.15
N LEU A 73 12.85 -20.97 9.76
CA LEU A 73 11.50 -21.45 10.05
C LEU A 73 11.40 -22.03 11.47
N PRO A 74 10.23 -21.96 12.12
CA PRO A 74 9.96 -22.69 13.36
C PRO A 74 10.32 -24.17 13.23
N GLY A 75 10.84 -24.79 14.29
CA GLY A 75 11.24 -26.20 14.30
C GLY A 75 10.10 -27.14 13.90
N ALA A 76 10.44 -28.39 13.56
CA ALA A 76 9.43 -29.37 13.17
C ALA A 76 8.46 -29.65 14.34
N GLY A 77 7.16 -29.51 14.10
CA GLY A 77 6.12 -29.60 15.12
C GLY A 77 6.02 -28.39 16.05
N GLU A 78 6.86 -27.36 15.87
CA GLU A 78 6.77 -26.13 16.66
C GLU A 78 5.71 -25.18 16.08
N PRO A 79 4.91 -24.52 16.95
CA PRO A 79 3.95 -23.54 16.49
C PRO A 79 4.67 -22.36 15.84
N THR A 80 4.08 -21.80 14.78
CA THR A 80 4.58 -20.56 14.21
C THR A 80 4.28 -19.42 15.17
N PRO A 81 5.29 -18.69 15.67
CA PRO A 81 5.04 -17.66 16.65
C PRO A 81 4.26 -16.53 16.00
N LEU A 82 3.17 -16.15 16.67
CA LEU A 82 2.38 -15.00 16.29
C LEU A 82 3.20 -13.73 16.54
N PRO A 83 3.23 -12.79 15.58
CA PRO A 83 3.85 -11.49 15.83
C PRO A 83 3.09 -10.74 16.91
N ASP A 84 3.78 -9.83 17.58
CA ASP A 84 3.13 -8.89 18.49
C ASP A 84 2.06 -8.09 17.74
N LEU A 85 0.95 -7.81 18.42
CA LEU A 85 -0.13 -6.97 17.91
C LEU A 85 0.25 -5.49 18.12
N PRO A 86 0.54 -4.70 17.06
CA PRO A 86 0.85 -3.28 17.22
C PRO A 86 -0.32 -2.54 17.85
N ALA A 87 -0.01 -1.45 18.55
CA ALA A 87 -1.03 -0.58 19.11
C ALA A 87 -1.98 -0.07 18.01
N GLY A 88 -3.29 -0.23 18.22
CA GLY A 88 -4.33 0.17 17.26
C GLY A 88 -4.59 -0.80 16.11
N ALA A 89 -3.81 -1.89 15.99
CA ALA A 89 -4.11 -2.96 15.05
C ALA A 89 -5.25 -3.83 15.57
N GLN A 90 -6.14 -4.23 14.66
CA GLN A 90 -7.26 -5.13 14.95
C GLN A 90 -6.83 -6.59 14.87
N GLU A 91 -5.93 -6.90 13.94
CA GLU A 91 -5.43 -8.26 13.72
C GLU A 91 -4.01 -8.22 13.19
N VAL A 92 -3.21 -9.21 13.56
CA VAL A 92 -1.94 -9.52 12.90
C VAL A 92 -1.91 -10.99 12.56
N LYS A 93 -1.53 -11.29 11.31
CA LYS A 93 -1.31 -12.64 10.81
C LYS A 93 0.13 -12.77 10.35
N ARG A 94 0.69 -13.96 10.54
CA ARG A 94 1.95 -14.36 9.92
C ARG A 94 1.73 -15.62 9.11
N PHE A 95 2.28 -15.65 7.92
CA PHE A 95 2.24 -16.82 7.05
C PHE A 95 3.42 -16.79 6.08
N PHE A 96 3.67 -17.93 5.44
CA PHE A 96 4.71 -18.10 4.47
C PHE A 96 4.14 -18.29 3.07
N LYS A 97 4.94 -17.96 2.06
CA LYS A 97 4.64 -18.22 0.65
C LYS A 97 5.93 -18.50 -0.11
N PHE A 98 5.84 -19.30 -1.17
CA PHE A 98 6.95 -19.41 -2.12
C PHE A 98 6.88 -18.33 -3.20
N ALA A 99 8.03 -17.75 -3.49
CA ALA A 99 8.25 -16.94 -4.67
C ALA A 99 9.37 -17.55 -5.51
N ARG A 100 9.28 -17.38 -6.82
CA ARG A 100 10.33 -17.73 -7.76
C ARG A 100 11.11 -16.49 -8.13
N ALA A 101 12.43 -16.54 -7.99
CA ALA A 101 13.33 -15.54 -8.51
C ALA A 101 13.47 -15.68 -10.03
N LEU A 102 13.32 -14.56 -10.74
CA LEU A 102 13.55 -14.44 -12.17
C LEU A 102 14.97 -13.94 -12.45
N GLU A 103 15.43 -14.06 -13.69
CA GLU A 103 16.79 -13.67 -14.10
C GLU A 103 17.08 -12.18 -13.89
N ASP A 104 16.04 -11.34 -13.93
CA ASP A 104 16.11 -9.90 -13.66
C ASP A 104 16.12 -9.55 -12.16
N GLY A 105 16.15 -10.56 -11.28
CA GLY A 105 16.11 -10.40 -9.83
C GLY A 105 14.70 -10.19 -9.25
N SER A 106 13.67 -10.10 -10.09
CA SER A 106 12.29 -9.92 -9.62
C SER A 106 11.71 -11.24 -9.06
N LEU A 107 10.70 -11.10 -8.19
CA LEU A 107 9.99 -12.24 -7.61
C LEU A 107 8.58 -12.38 -8.18
N THR A 108 8.22 -13.60 -8.55
CA THR A 108 6.85 -13.98 -8.92
C THR A 108 6.31 -15.03 -7.94
N GLY A 109 5.02 -14.96 -7.60
CA GLY A 109 4.41 -15.94 -6.72
C GLY A 109 4.44 -17.36 -7.28
N PHE A 110 4.65 -18.35 -6.42
CA PHE A 110 4.67 -19.78 -6.76
C PHE A 110 3.94 -20.61 -5.70
N GLY A 111 3.13 -21.58 -6.14
CA GLY A 111 2.45 -22.49 -5.23
C GLY A 111 1.29 -21.86 -4.42
N PRO A 112 0.98 -22.43 -3.24
CA PRO A 112 -0.10 -21.96 -2.37
C PRO A 112 0.03 -20.49 -2.00
N ALA A 113 -1.12 -19.83 -1.83
CA ALA A 113 -1.16 -18.43 -1.45
C ALA A 113 -0.77 -18.20 0.03
N VAL A 114 -1.03 -19.18 0.89
CA VAL A 114 -0.81 -19.14 2.34
C VAL A 114 -0.30 -20.51 2.79
N LEU A 115 0.83 -20.51 3.49
CA LEU A 115 1.36 -21.63 4.27
C LEU A 115 1.47 -21.15 5.71
N SER A 116 0.67 -21.71 6.60
CA SER A 116 0.48 -21.18 7.96
C SER A 116 1.62 -21.58 8.91
N THR A 117 2.40 -22.62 8.56
CA THR A 117 3.45 -23.17 9.42
C THR A 117 4.73 -23.50 8.68
N GLY A 118 5.85 -23.57 9.41
CA GLY A 118 7.12 -24.04 8.87
C GLY A 118 7.05 -25.47 8.33
N ASP A 119 6.20 -26.32 8.89
CA ASP A 119 6.01 -27.70 8.42
C ASP A 119 5.26 -27.77 7.09
N GLU A 120 4.26 -26.90 6.89
CA GLU A 120 3.61 -26.77 5.58
C GLU A 120 4.60 -26.31 4.50
N VAL A 121 5.53 -25.41 4.86
CA VAL A 121 6.61 -24.97 3.96
C VAL A 121 7.55 -26.12 3.60
N ARG A 122 8.04 -26.88 4.60
CA ARG A 122 8.91 -28.05 4.39
C ARG A 122 8.21 -29.11 3.55
N TYR A 123 6.97 -29.44 3.91
CA TYR A 123 6.17 -30.43 3.21
C TYR A 123 5.96 -30.05 1.74
N PHE A 124 5.57 -28.80 1.48
CA PHE A 124 5.34 -28.34 0.10
C PHE A 124 6.63 -28.33 -0.72
N TYR A 125 7.76 -27.93 -0.12
CA TYR A 125 9.05 -27.97 -0.79
C TYR A 125 9.48 -29.40 -1.16
N GLU A 126 9.42 -30.32 -0.20
CA GLU A 126 9.75 -31.72 -0.44
C GLU A 126 8.84 -32.35 -1.49
N TRP A 127 7.54 -32.08 -1.41
CA TRP A 127 6.57 -32.54 -2.40
C TRP A 127 6.92 -31.98 -3.78
N THR A 128 7.25 -30.69 -3.88
CA THR A 128 7.63 -30.05 -5.15
C THR A 128 8.89 -30.68 -5.73
N ALA A 129 9.92 -30.89 -4.91
CA ALA A 129 11.18 -31.50 -5.31
C ALA A 129 10.99 -32.96 -5.79
N LYS A 130 10.28 -33.78 -5.01
CA LYS A 130 9.98 -35.19 -5.34
C LYS A 130 9.16 -35.32 -6.63
N ASN A 131 8.26 -34.39 -6.90
CA ASN A 131 7.46 -34.42 -8.12
C ASN A 131 8.22 -33.99 -9.38
N GLN A 132 9.39 -33.33 -9.27
CA GLN A 132 10.18 -32.95 -10.45
C GLN A 132 10.67 -34.14 -11.29
N GLU A 133 10.79 -35.32 -10.67
CA GLU A 133 11.25 -36.54 -11.33
C GLU A 133 10.14 -37.22 -12.16
N ARG A 134 8.89 -36.77 -12.05
CA ARG A 134 7.75 -37.36 -12.76
C ARG A 134 7.62 -36.76 -14.16
N ALA A 135 7.40 -37.63 -15.15
CA ALA A 135 7.36 -37.27 -16.57
C ALA A 135 6.31 -36.21 -16.96
N GLN A 136 5.27 -35.99 -16.15
CA GLN A 136 4.17 -35.05 -16.41
C GLN A 136 4.16 -33.83 -15.47
N ALA A 137 5.16 -33.67 -14.60
CA ALA A 137 5.19 -32.55 -13.68
C ALA A 137 5.63 -31.25 -14.38
N VAL A 138 5.04 -30.13 -13.95
CA VAL A 138 5.54 -28.80 -14.31
C VAL A 138 6.95 -28.67 -13.75
N ARG A 139 7.94 -28.53 -14.64
CA ARG A 139 9.34 -28.39 -14.22
C ARG A 139 9.58 -27.04 -13.57
N VAL A 140 10.11 -27.07 -12.36
CA VAL A 140 10.44 -25.91 -11.56
C VAL A 140 11.85 -26.11 -11.04
N ASP A 141 12.72 -25.14 -11.30
CA ASP A 141 14.03 -25.10 -10.68
C ASP A 141 13.87 -24.70 -9.21
N VAL A 142 13.95 -25.70 -8.33
CA VAL A 142 13.80 -25.51 -6.88
C VAL A 142 14.85 -24.57 -6.29
N SER A 143 16.02 -24.40 -6.94
CA SER A 143 17.05 -23.46 -6.50
C SER A 143 16.64 -21.99 -6.67
N THR A 144 15.67 -21.72 -7.56
CA THR A 144 15.10 -20.38 -7.77
C THR A 144 13.98 -20.04 -6.80
N LEU A 145 13.54 -21.00 -5.97
CA LEU A 145 12.50 -20.75 -4.98
C LEU A 145 13.07 -19.98 -3.79
N ARG A 146 12.28 -19.05 -3.28
CA ARG A 146 12.51 -18.24 -2.08
C ARG A 146 11.30 -18.38 -1.19
N ILE A 147 11.54 -18.48 0.12
CA ILE A 147 10.46 -18.44 1.11
C ILE A 147 10.27 -16.99 1.52
N LEU A 148 9.06 -16.49 1.35
CA LEU A 148 8.64 -15.20 1.86
C LEU A 148 7.95 -15.43 3.20
N ASP A 149 8.49 -14.84 4.25
CA ASP A 149 7.83 -14.67 5.54
C ASP A 149 7.05 -13.35 5.51
N ILE A 150 5.73 -13.48 5.66
CA ILE A 150 4.78 -12.40 5.46
C ILE A 150 4.10 -12.13 6.79
N THR A 151 4.25 -10.90 7.28
CA THR A 151 3.42 -10.36 8.36
C THR A 151 2.38 -9.43 7.76
N LEU A 152 1.11 -9.70 8.03
CA LEU A 152 -0.03 -8.89 7.60
C LEU A 152 -0.70 -8.28 8.83
N THR A 153 -0.60 -6.98 8.99
CA THR A 153 -1.26 -6.21 10.04
C THR A 153 -2.49 -5.52 9.47
N HIS A 154 -3.62 -5.69 10.14
CA HIS A 154 -4.88 -5.08 9.77
C HIS A 154 -5.26 -3.99 10.77
N TYR A 155 -5.37 -2.77 10.29
CA TYR A 155 -5.92 -1.64 11.02
C TYR A 155 -7.30 -1.31 10.50
N THR A 156 -8.19 -0.94 11.41
CA THR A 156 -9.52 -0.45 11.06
C THR A 156 -9.81 0.84 11.81
N ARG A 157 -10.36 1.83 11.11
CA ARG A 157 -10.94 3.01 11.76
C ARG A 157 -12.31 3.32 11.19
N GLU A 158 -13.22 3.75 12.04
CA GLU A 158 -14.47 4.36 11.61
C GLU A 158 -14.19 5.75 11.04
N LEU A 159 -14.92 6.12 10.00
CA LEU A 159 -14.78 7.41 9.33
C LEU A 159 -16.12 8.10 9.17
N GLN A 160 -16.09 9.42 9.15
CA GLN A 160 -17.17 10.22 8.58
C GLN A 160 -16.97 10.40 7.08
N LEU A 161 -18.06 10.66 6.35
CA LEU A 161 -17.98 10.89 4.90
C LEU A 161 -17.02 12.02 4.53
N ALA A 162 -16.92 13.05 5.39
CA ALA A 162 -16.02 14.18 5.22
C ALA A 162 -14.52 13.82 5.36
N ASP A 163 -14.21 12.69 6.01
CA ASP A 163 -12.83 12.23 6.22
C ASP A 163 -12.28 11.43 5.03
N LEU A 164 -13.13 11.11 4.04
CA LEU A 164 -12.71 10.37 2.86
C LEU A 164 -11.76 11.20 1.99
N PRO A 165 -10.64 10.61 1.53
CA PRO A 165 -9.75 11.30 0.60
C PRO A 165 -10.45 11.55 -0.74
N ASP A 166 -9.96 12.52 -1.49
CA ASP A 166 -10.34 12.65 -2.90
C ASP A 166 -9.65 11.57 -3.74
N ASP A 167 -10.32 11.06 -4.78
CA ASP A 167 -9.77 9.94 -5.58
C ASP A 167 -8.40 10.25 -6.21
N ASP A 168 -8.10 11.53 -6.44
CA ASP A 168 -6.80 11.94 -6.96
C ASP A 168 -5.69 11.72 -5.92
N ALA A 169 -6.01 11.89 -4.63
CA ALA A 169 -5.08 11.57 -3.54
C ALA A 169 -4.89 10.05 -3.42
N THR A 170 -5.95 9.26 -3.60
CA THR A 170 -5.86 7.79 -3.66
C THR A 170 -5.03 7.33 -4.85
N SER A 171 -5.19 7.97 -6.02
CA SER A 171 -4.39 7.67 -7.21
C SER A 171 -2.91 8.02 -7.00
N LEU A 172 -2.62 9.19 -6.41
CA LEU A 172 -1.26 9.60 -6.06
C LEU A 172 -0.61 8.59 -5.10
N VAL A 173 -1.30 8.24 -4.01
CA VAL A 173 -0.85 7.25 -3.02
C VAL A 173 -0.53 5.91 -3.70
N GLY A 174 -1.44 5.39 -4.52
CA GLY A 174 -1.20 4.12 -5.22
C GLY A 174 -0.01 4.17 -6.18
N GLN A 175 0.25 5.32 -6.81
CA GLN A 175 1.42 5.51 -7.67
C GLN A 175 2.73 5.60 -6.87
N LEU A 176 2.73 6.27 -5.71
CA LEU A 176 3.90 6.34 -4.82
C LEU A 176 4.24 4.96 -4.25
N GLU A 177 3.24 4.19 -3.82
CA GLU A 177 3.40 2.82 -3.32
C GLU A 177 3.92 1.87 -4.40
N THR A 178 3.36 1.96 -5.62
CA THR A 178 3.83 1.17 -6.77
C THR A 178 5.30 1.42 -7.06
N ALA A 179 5.76 2.64 -6.80
CA ALA A 179 7.15 3.05 -6.99
C ALA A 179 8.04 2.76 -5.76
N GLY A 180 7.50 2.13 -4.71
CA GLY A 180 8.24 1.73 -3.51
C GLY A 180 8.54 2.88 -2.55
N LEU A 181 7.79 3.99 -2.62
CA LEU A 181 7.92 5.10 -1.69
C LEU A 181 6.94 4.95 -0.52
N TYR A 182 7.49 5.04 0.69
CA TYR A 182 6.71 5.12 1.92
C TYR A 182 6.18 6.54 2.11
N TRP A 183 4.96 6.67 2.65
CA TRP A 183 4.32 7.96 2.89
C TRP A 183 3.52 7.94 4.19
N ILE A 184 3.39 9.10 4.82
CA ILE A 184 2.69 9.32 6.09
C ILE A 184 1.63 10.40 5.87
N PRO A 185 0.34 10.12 6.14
CA PRO A 185 -0.67 11.16 6.15
C PRO A 185 -0.52 12.04 7.40
N VAL A 186 -0.42 13.35 7.21
CA VAL A 186 -0.35 14.33 8.30
C VAL A 186 -1.58 15.23 8.22
N HIS A 187 -2.33 15.25 9.33
CA HIS A 187 -3.55 16.02 9.47
C HIS A 187 -3.27 17.26 10.32
N GLU A 188 -3.28 18.43 9.69
CA GLU A 188 -3.08 19.72 10.37
C GLU A 188 -4.30 20.62 10.17
N LYS A 189 -4.34 21.75 10.90
CA LYS A 189 -5.44 22.72 10.82
C LYS A 189 -5.67 23.28 9.40
N ALA A 190 -4.66 23.23 8.55
CA ALA A 190 -4.71 23.70 7.16
C ALA A 190 -5.19 22.62 6.16
N GLY A 191 -5.44 21.39 6.62
CA GLY A 191 -5.85 20.26 5.79
C GLY A 191 -4.89 19.06 5.90
N THR A 192 -5.19 18.01 5.13
CA THR A 192 -4.39 16.80 5.06
C THR A 192 -3.30 16.94 4.00
N HIS A 193 -2.05 16.68 4.37
CA HIS A 193 -0.92 16.58 3.46
C HIS A 193 -0.20 15.23 3.62
N LEU A 194 0.52 14.81 2.59
CA LEU A 194 1.31 13.58 2.58
C LEU A 194 2.77 13.93 2.82
N ARG A 195 3.43 13.24 3.76
CA ARG A 195 4.87 13.31 3.95
C ARG A 195 5.54 12.06 3.40
N VAL A 196 6.58 12.22 2.61
CA VAL A 196 7.41 11.14 2.05
C VAL A 196 8.80 11.28 2.65
N PRO A 197 9.15 10.53 3.71
CA PRO A 197 10.50 10.56 4.25
C PRO A 197 11.49 9.93 3.26
N LEU A 198 12.69 10.50 3.19
CA LEU A 198 13.76 10.09 2.29
C LEU A 198 14.92 9.46 3.07
N ALA A 199 15.74 8.66 2.38
CA ALA A 199 16.79 7.86 3.01
C ALA A 199 17.93 8.70 3.61
N ASP A 200 18.14 9.90 3.10
CA ASP A 200 19.12 10.87 3.62
C ASP A 200 18.62 11.64 4.86
N GLY A 201 17.42 11.32 5.35
CA GLY A 201 16.79 11.99 6.49
C GLY A 201 16.03 13.27 6.14
N SER A 202 16.02 13.67 4.86
CA SER A 202 15.14 14.73 4.36
C SER A 202 13.71 14.22 4.16
N GLN A 203 12.77 15.12 3.85
CA GLN A 203 11.38 14.74 3.60
C GLN A 203 10.78 15.54 2.45
N MET A 204 9.80 14.97 1.75
CA MET A 204 8.93 15.73 0.86
C MET A 204 7.54 15.87 1.46
N THR A 205 6.97 17.05 1.33
CA THR A 205 5.59 17.37 1.70
C THR A 205 4.78 17.60 0.45
N ILE A 206 3.74 16.79 0.24
CA ILE A 206 2.79 16.91 -0.86
C ILE A 206 1.46 17.39 -0.31
N SER A 207 0.97 18.52 -0.82
CA SER A 207 -0.26 19.15 -0.38
C SER A 207 -1.11 19.57 -1.57
N ARG A 208 -2.40 19.76 -1.31
CA ARG A 208 -3.26 20.46 -2.27
C ARG A 208 -3.09 21.96 -2.09
N THR A 209 -2.85 22.65 -3.19
CA THR A 209 -3.03 24.10 -3.25
C THR A 209 -4.53 24.40 -3.32
N PRO A 210 -5.07 25.34 -2.53
CA PRO A 210 -6.43 25.80 -2.73
C PRO A 210 -6.57 26.40 -4.15
N ALA A 211 -7.74 26.23 -4.77
CA ALA A 211 -8.15 27.11 -5.85
C ALA A 211 -8.30 28.51 -5.20
N ASP A 212 -7.68 29.54 -5.78
CA ASP A 212 -7.62 30.87 -5.16
C ASP A 212 -9.01 31.39 -4.73
N VAL A 213 -9.02 32.19 -3.66
CA VAL A 213 -10.21 32.76 -2.99
C VAL A 213 -11.20 33.34 -4.01
N GLN A 214 -12.32 32.65 -4.22
CA GLN A 214 -13.47 33.20 -4.93
C GLN A 214 -13.96 34.44 -4.17
N ALA A 215 -14.26 35.52 -4.90
CA ALA A 215 -14.86 36.72 -4.32
C ALA A 215 -16.06 36.37 -3.44
N PRO A 216 -16.26 37.04 -2.28
CA PRO A 216 -17.32 36.69 -1.35
C PRO A 216 -18.68 36.76 -2.06
N GLY A 217 -19.30 35.59 -2.29
CA GLY A 217 -20.62 35.48 -2.93
C GLY A 217 -20.72 34.48 -4.08
N SER A 218 -19.62 33.85 -4.51
CA SER A 218 -19.70 32.76 -5.50
C SER A 218 -19.82 31.40 -4.81
N GLN A 219 -20.79 30.59 -5.23
CA GLN A 219 -20.88 29.20 -4.80
C GLN A 219 -19.78 28.40 -5.51
N PRO A 220 -18.97 27.60 -4.79
CA PRO A 220 -17.95 26.78 -5.42
C PRO A 220 -18.61 25.79 -6.40
N THR A 221 -18.09 25.75 -7.61
CA THR A 221 -18.50 24.75 -8.60
C THR A 221 -17.76 23.43 -8.33
N VAL A 222 -18.32 22.30 -8.77
CA VAL A 222 -17.74 20.95 -8.54
C VAL A 222 -16.30 20.81 -9.10
N ASP A 223 -15.91 21.71 -10.02
CA ASP A 223 -14.59 21.83 -10.66
C ASP A 223 -13.61 22.81 -9.96
N ASP A 224 -14.00 23.51 -8.89
CA ASP A 224 -13.10 24.42 -8.12
C ASP A 224 -12.15 23.65 -7.18
N ARG A 225 -11.61 22.52 -7.64
CA ARG A 225 -10.72 21.67 -6.82
C ARG A 225 -9.27 21.96 -7.19
N GLY A 226 -8.58 22.70 -6.32
CA GLY A 226 -7.23 23.21 -6.54
C GLY A 226 -6.15 22.16 -6.84
N GLY A 227 -4.99 22.64 -7.29
CA GLY A 227 -3.87 21.82 -7.79
C GLY A 227 -3.01 21.17 -6.70
N TRP A 228 -1.89 20.60 -7.12
CA TRP A 228 -0.88 19.97 -6.29
C TRP A 228 0.33 20.87 -6.07
N LEU A 229 0.95 20.73 -4.90
CA LEU A 229 2.25 21.29 -4.56
C LEU A 229 3.07 20.21 -3.85
N ALA A 230 4.28 19.95 -4.32
CA ALA A 230 5.28 19.16 -3.63
C ALA A 230 6.48 20.03 -3.29
N VAL A 231 6.89 19.97 -2.02
CA VAL A 231 8.06 20.67 -1.51
C VAL A 231 8.98 19.64 -0.89
N TRP A 232 10.28 19.73 -1.16
CA TRP A 232 11.32 18.97 -0.48
C TRP A 232 11.94 19.84 0.60
N ASP A 233 12.11 19.30 1.80
CA ASP A 233 12.72 19.96 2.95
C ASP A 233 13.93 19.15 3.44
N ASP A 234 15.09 19.80 3.55
CA ASP A 234 16.29 19.20 4.13
C ASP A 234 16.30 19.28 5.67
N PHE A 235 17.26 18.60 6.30
CA PHE A 235 17.43 18.61 7.75
C PHE A 235 17.89 19.98 8.32
N ASN A 236 18.30 20.92 7.48
CA ASN A 236 18.68 22.28 7.85
C ASN A 236 17.53 23.29 7.67
N GLY A 237 16.35 22.84 7.24
CA GLY A 237 15.18 23.69 7.00
C GLY A 237 15.21 24.44 5.66
N VAL A 238 16.04 24.01 4.71
CA VAL A 238 16.00 24.49 3.32
C VAL A 238 14.86 23.78 2.60
N SER A 239 13.94 24.58 2.06
CA SER A 239 12.79 24.08 1.30
C SER A 239 12.90 24.43 -0.19
N VAL A 240 12.62 23.44 -1.05
CA VAL A 240 12.66 23.57 -2.51
C VAL A 240 11.36 23.04 -3.10
N GLU A 241 10.72 23.81 -3.96
CA GLU A 241 9.55 23.35 -4.72
C GLU A 241 9.97 22.28 -5.74
N VAL A 242 9.44 21.06 -5.57
CA VAL A 242 9.65 19.92 -6.45
C VAL A 242 8.65 19.92 -7.60
N TYR A 243 7.41 20.31 -7.29
CA TYR A 243 6.33 20.35 -8.26
C TYR A 243 5.27 21.35 -7.84
N ARG A 244 4.70 22.04 -8.82
CA ARG A 244 3.46 22.81 -8.66
C ARG A 244 2.60 22.62 -9.90
N SER A 245 1.33 22.31 -9.70
CA SER A 245 0.38 22.19 -10.80
C SER A 245 0.33 23.46 -11.63
N ALA A 246 0.45 23.30 -12.95
CA ALA A 246 0.28 24.39 -13.88
C ALA A 246 -1.19 24.85 -13.85
N ARG A 247 -1.41 26.17 -13.86
CA ARG A 247 -2.75 26.79 -13.74
C ARG A 247 -3.72 26.37 -14.85
N GLN A 248 -3.22 25.93 -16.02
CA GLN A 248 -4.02 25.50 -17.16
C GLN A 248 -3.27 24.45 -18.00
N GLY A 249 -4.00 23.47 -18.55
CA GLY A 249 -3.55 22.66 -19.69
C GLY A 249 -3.36 21.16 -19.44
N LEU A 250 -3.27 20.70 -18.19
CA LEU A 250 -3.20 19.28 -17.87
C LEU A 250 -4.56 18.75 -17.42
N THR A 251 -4.93 17.57 -17.92
CA THR A 251 -6.00 16.80 -17.29
C THR A 251 -5.53 16.40 -15.90
N ARG A 252 -6.46 16.20 -14.99
CA ARG A 252 -6.16 15.89 -13.60
C ARG A 252 -5.32 14.62 -13.41
N ALA A 253 -5.61 13.59 -14.19
CA ALA A 253 -4.80 12.37 -14.20
C ALA A 253 -3.36 12.64 -14.71
N ALA A 254 -3.20 13.49 -15.71
CA ALA A 254 -1.89 13.88 -16.21
C ALA A 254 -1.13 14.77 -15.21
N ASP A 255 -1.83 15.64 -14.49
CA ASP A 255 -1.27 16.49 -13.44
C ASP A 255 -0.79 15.66 -12.24
N THR A 256 -1.60 14.70 -11.78
CA THR A 256 -1.20 13.74 -10.74
C THR A 256 -0.03 12.86 -11.21
N ALA A 257 -0.01 12.41 -12.46
CA ALA A 257 1.11 11.63 -13.00
C ALA A 257 2.41 12.46 -13.10
N ALA A 258 2.32 13.73 -13.49
CA ALA A 258 3.46 14.64 -13.57
C ALA A 258 4.03 14.95 -12.17
N LEU A 259 3.15 15.18 -11.19
CA LEU A 259 3.51 15.27 -9.78
C LEU A 259 4.27 14.02 -9.32
N THR A 260 3.69 12.83 -9.52
CA THR A 260 4.32 11.56 -9.12
C THR A 260 5.71 11.43 -9.76
N ALA A 261 5.84 11.73 -11.05
CA ALA A 261 7.12 11.66 -11.74
C ALA A 261 8.17 12.60 -11.12
N ALA A 262 7.79 13.84 -10.77
CA ALA A 262 8.67 14.81 -10.13
C ALA A 262 9.08 14.36 -8.72
N VAL A 263 8.14 13.85 -7.92
CA VAL A 263 8.39 13.29 -6.58
C VAL A 263 9.36 12.11 -6.66
N LEU A 264 9.19 11.22 -7.64
CA LEU A 264 10.08 10.08 -7.85
C LEU A 264 11.48 10.48 -8.30
N ASP A 265 11.59 11.48 -9.18
CA ASP A 265 12.90 12.01 -9.59
C ASP A 265 13.64 12.63 -8.41
N CYS A 266 12.92 13.38 -7.56
CA CYS A 266 13.46 13.91 -6.32
C CYS A 266 13.89 12.80 -5.36
N ALA A 267 13.03 11.80 -5.11
CA ALA A 267 13.35 10.70 -4.22
C ALA A 267 14.62 9.96 -4.66
N ARG A 268 14.79 9.68 -5.96
CA ARG A 268 16.00 9.04 -6.49
C ARG A 268 17.28 9.84 -6.24
N LYS A 269 17.22 11.18 -6.32
CA LYS A 269 18.38 12.05 -6.02
C LYS A 269 18.79 12.00 -4.55
N HIS A 270 17.83 11.73 -3.67
CA HIS A 270 17.99 11.73 -2.21
C HIS A 270 17.97 10.32 -1.59
N GLY A 271 18.29 9.29 -2.39
CA GLY A 271 18.44 7.91 -1.93
C GLY A 271 17.13 7.14 -1.70
N GLY A 272 15.97 7.73 -2.01
CA GLY A 272 14.66 7.08 -2.02
C GLY A 272 14.45 6.26 -3.29
N GLY A 273 15.13 5.11 -3.38
CA GLY A 273 14.78 4.02 -4.30
C GLY A 273 14.52 2.74 -3.51
N PRO A 274 13.85 1.72 -4.09
CA PRO A 274 13.74 0.42 -3.45
C PRO A 274 15.16 -0.16 -3.26
N VAL A 275 15.67 -0.09 -2.04
CA VAL A 275 16.92 -0.75 -1.65
C VAL A 275 16.59 -2.23 -1.52
N LEU A 276 16.77 -2.97 -2.61
CA LEU A 276 17.00 -4.40 -2.55
C LEU A 276 18.50 -4.64 -2.54
N THR A 277 19.12 -4.48 -1.38
CA THR A 277 20.42 -5.11 -1.15
C THR A 277 20.16 -6.56 -0.79
N ASP A 278 20.34 -7.43 -1.78
CA ASP A 278 20.67 -8.84 -1.56
C ASP A 278 21.97 -8.87 -0.73
N GLN A 279 21.86 -9.03 0.59
CA GLN A 279 23.01 -9.39 1.42
C GLN A 279 23.26 -10.90 1.31
N SER A 280 23.39 -11.42 0.10
CA SER A 280 24.02 -12.72 -0.11
C SER A 280 25.51 -12.49 -0.41
N GLY A 281 26.30 -12.79 0.61
CA GLY A 281 27.74 -13.04 0.63
C GLY A 281 28.60 -12.51 -0.52
N GLN A 282 29.43 -11.51 -0.23
CA GLN A 282 30.75 -11.48 -0.86
C GLN A 282 31.48 -12.78 -0.48
N PRO A 283 31.94 -13.59 -1.46
CA PRO A 283 32.94 -14.61 -1.18
C PRO A 283 34.26 -13.88 -0.94
N HIS A 284 34.71 -13.82 0.32
CA HIS A 284 36.13 -13.63 0.58
C HIS A 284 36.87 -14.88 0.13
N THR A 285 37.21 -14.90 -1.15
CA THR A 285 38.25 -15.77 -1.71
C THR A 285 39.59 -15.04 -1.64
N ARG A 286 40.43 -15.54 -0.71
CA ARG A 286 41.89 -15.40 -0.56
C ARG A 286 42.47 -14.04 -0.18
#